data_AF-A0A2Z2N4I6-F1
#
_entry.id   AF-A0A2Z2N4I6-F1
#
_cell.length_a   1.000
_cell.length_b   1.000
_cell.length_c   1.000
_cell.angle_alpha   90.00
_cell.angle_beta   90.00
_cell.angle_gamma   90.00
#
_symmetry.space_group_name_H-M   'P 1'
#
loop_
_entity.id
_entity.type
_entity.pdbx_description
1 polymer ?
#
loop_
_entity_poly.entity_id
_entity_poly.type
_entity_poly.pdbx_seq_one_letter_code
_entity_poly.pdbx_strand_id
1 'polypeptide(L)'
;MPFGVPGWKWKVGRFGYVMGNEPSYEEIRAEAEALLEKATKGPAWHCRCGTFHVPLFVDGEIVGELWEDVEPRELEVGAYWHGKWGTKVQLVKDGRVVGLLWLA
;
A
#
# COMPACT_ATOMS: atom_id res chain seq x y z
N MET A 1 21.22 1.21 -7.59
CA MET A 1 21.72 -0.17 -7.38
C MET A 1 20.51 -1.09 -7.45
N PRO A 2 20.43 -2.04 -8.39
CA PRO A 2 19.33 -3.00 -8.38
C PRO A 2 19.65 -4.08 -7.35
N PHE A 3 18.80 -4.24 -6.34
CA PHE A 3 18.84 -5.44 -5.51
C PHE A 3 18.11 -6.55 -6.28
N GLY A 4 18.87 -7.51 -6.79
CA GLY A 4 18.38 -8.70 -7.48
C GLY A 4 19.40 -9.27 -8.47
N VAL A 5 19.80 -10.53 -8.29
CA VAL A 5 20.77 -11.21 -9.17
C VAL A 5 20.09 -11.54 -10.51
N PRO A 6 20.61 -11.07 -11.66
CA PRO A 6 20.01 -11.39 -12.97
C PRO A 6 20.09 -12.89 -13.25
N GLY A 7 18.94 -13.56 -13.38
CA GLY A 7 18.84 -14.97 -13.74
C GLY A 7 18.31 -15.91 -12.65
N TRP A 8 18.04 -15.43 -11.44
CA TRP A 8 17.42 -16.26 -10.39
C TRP A 8 15.89 -16.16 -10.41
N LYS A 9 15.26 -17.20 -10.97
CA LYS A 9 13.83 -17.46 -10.89
C LYS A 9 13.53 -18.21 -9.60
N TRP A 10 12.91 -17.56 -8.62
CA TRP A 10 12.39 -18.27 -7.46
C TRP A 10 11.19 -19.12 -7.88
N LYS A 11 11.37 -20.45 -7.88
CA LYS A 11 10.28 -21.42 -7.73
C LYS A 11 10.31 -21.88 -6.28
N VAL A 12 9.40 -21.40 -5.44
CA VAL A 12 9.26 -21.89 -4.06
C VAL A 12 7.87 -22.51 -3.92
N GLY A 13 7.84 -23.84 -3.87
CA GLY A 13 6.66 -24.62 -3.54
C GLY A 13 6.70 -25.16 -2.11
N ARG A 14 5.50 -25.39 -1.58
CA ARG A 14 5.07 -26.15 -0.39
C ARG A 14 5.08 -25.49 1.00
N PHE A 15 5.78 -24.37 1.24
CA PHE A 15 5.56 -23.49 2.42
C PHE A 15 6.07 -22.06 2.16
N GLY A 16 5.88 -21.57 0.93
CA GLY A 16 6.28 -20.24 0.48
C GLY A 16 5.23 -19.69 -0.48
N TYR A 17 5.07 -18.37 -0.45
CA TYR A 17 4.09 -17.63 -1.24
C TYR A 17 4.09 -18.11 -2.70
N VAL A 18 2.97 -18.74 -3.09
CA VAL A 18 2.68 -19.06 -4.49
C VAL A 18 2.23 -17.74 -5.10
N MET A 19 3.09 -17.13 -5.91
CA MET A 19 2.65 -16.04 -6.78
C MET A 19 1.69 -16.66 -7.80
N GLY A 20 0.39 -16.43 -7.62
CA GLY A 20 -0.55 -16.44 -8.74
C GLY A 20 -0.18 -15.34 -9.74
N ASN A 21 -1.00 -15.12 -10.77
CA ASN A 21 -0.82 -14.00 -11.70
C ASN A 21 -0.69 -12.69 -10.91
N GLU A 22 0.55 -12.24 -10.71
CA GLU A 22 0.84 -10.98 -10.05
C GLU A 22 0.38 -9.88 -11.01
N PRO A 23 -0.50 -8.97 -10.58
CA PRO A 23 -0.89 -7.84 -11.40
C PRO A 23 0.36 -7.00 -11.70
N SER A 24 0.41 -6.41 -12.88
CA SER A 24 1.53 -5.54 -13.24
C SER A 24 1.59 -4.34 -12.30
N TYR A 25 2.80 -3.82 -12.07
CA TYR A 25 2.97 -2.62 -11.26
C TYR A 25 2.15 -1.43 -11.80
N GLU A 26 2.02 -1.31 -13.11
CA GLU A 26 1.24 -0.24 -13.75
C GLU A 26 -0.25 -0.37 -13.44
N GLU A 27 -0.79 -1.58 -13.42
CA GLU A 27 -2.18 -1.85 -13.01
C GLU A 27 -2.40 -1.50 -11.53
N ILE A 28 -1.52 -1.97 -10.64
CA ILE A 28 -1.60 -1.68 -9.19
C ILE A 28 -1.48 -0.18 -8.93
N ARG A 29 -0.57 0.49 -9.64
CA ARG A 29 -0.37 1.92 -9.49
C ARG A 29 -1.60 2.70 -9.94
N ALA A 30 -2.16 2.38 -11.11
CA ALA A 30 -3.35 3.05 -11.62
C ALA A 30 -4.56 2.84 -10.68
N GLU A 31 -4.73 1.64 -10.15
CA GLU A 31 -5.79 1.34 -9.19
C GLU A 31 -5.60 2.11 -7.86
N ALA A 32 -4.37 2.15 -7.34
CA ALA A 32 -4.04 2.89 -6.13
C ALA A 32 -4.25 4.40 -6.30
N GLU A 33 -3.83 4.99 -7.43
CA GLU A 33 -4.06 6.40 -7.76
C GLU A 33 -5.58 6.70 -7.83
N ALA A 34 -6.34 5.85 -8.52
CA ALA A 34 -7.80 6.01 -8.63
C ALA A 34 -8.53 5.92 -7.27
N LEU A 35 -8.05 5.08 -6.36
CA LEU A 35 -8.58 5.00 -4.99
C LEU A 35 -8.17 6.21 -4.16
N LEU A 36 -6.93 6.67 -4.26
CA LEU A 36 -6.45 7.86 -3.55
C LEU A 36 -7.21 9.13 -3.94
N GLU A 37 -7.61 9.27 -5.21
CA GLU A 37 -8.42 10.40 -5.65
C GLU A 37 -9.79 10.46 -4.96
N LYS A 38 -10.38 9.31 -4.66
CA LYS A 38 -11.66 9.17 -3.96
C LYS A 38 -11.50 9.11 -2.44
N ALA A 39 -10.29 8.83 -1.96
CA ALA A 39 -10.03 8.60 -0.56
C ALA A 39 -10.26 9.88 0.25
N THR A 40 -10.97 9.71 1.35
CA THR A 40 -11.24 10.75 2.33
C THR A 40 -10.56 10.41 3.65
N LYS A 41 -10.02 11.44 4.29
CA LYS A 41 -9.35 11.29 5.57
C LYS A 41 -10.36 11.07 6.68
N GLY A 42 -10.18 10.01 7.46
CA GLY A 42 -10.98 9.70 8.62
C GLY A 42 -10.53 10.40 9.91
N PRO A 43 -11.19 10.11 11.04
CA PRO A 43 -10.80 10.66 12.34
C PRO A 43 -9.44 10.10 12.78
N ALA A 44 -8.50 10.99 13.06
CA ALA A 44 -7.20 10.64 13.60
C ALA A 44 -7.31 10.11 15.03
N TRP A 45 -6.53 9.09 15.35
CA TRP A 45 -6.47 8.52 16.70
C TRP A 45 -5.07 8.00 17.02
N HIS A 46 -4.79 7.85 18.31
CA HIS A 46 -3.55 7.23 18.78
C HIS A 46 -3.84 5.85 19.34
N CYS A 47 -3.02 4.86 18.98
CA CYS A 47 -3.04 3.57 19.64
C CYS A 47 -2.62 3.71 21.10
N ARG A 48 -2.94 2.70 21.92
CA ARG A 48 -2.45 2.58 23.30
C ARG A 48 -0.91 2.64 23.39
N CYS A 49 -0.23 2.27 22.32
CA CYS A 49 1.21 2.32 22.14
C CYS A 49 1.77 3.72 21.76
N GLY A 50 0.92 4.72 21.54
CA GLY A 50 1.31 6.08 21.16
C GLY A 50 1.45 6.34 19.66
N THR A 51 1.44 5.30 18.82
CA THR A 51 1.44 5.41 17.36
C THR A 51 0.19 6.15 16.86
N PHE A 52 0.39 7.06 15.92
CA PHE A 52 -0.66 7.85 15.28
C PHE A 52 -1.22 7.10 14.08
N HIS A 53 -2.55 7.10 13.95
CA HIS A 53 -3.26 6.40 12.90
C HIS A 53 -4.38 7.29 12.35
N VAL A 54 -4.46 7.37 11.03
CA VAL A 54 -5.53 8.07 10.33
C VAL A 54 -6.08 7.13 9.25
N PRO A 55 -7.29 6.58 9.41
CA PRO A 55 -7.87 5.71 8.40
C PRO A 55 -8.22 6.50 7.12
N LEU A 56 -8.05 5.86 5.98
CA LEU A 56 -8.50 6.34 4.68
C LEU A 56 -9.79 5.65 4.27
N PHE A 57 -10.79 6.42 3.89
CA PHE A 57 -12.11 5.93 3.53
C PHE A 57 -12.44 6.16 2.05
N VAL A 58 -12.95 5.12 1.39
CA VAL A 58 -13.61 5.22 0.08
C VAL A 58 -14.96 4.54 0.22
N ASP A 59 -16.03 5.23 -0.16
CA ASP A 59 -17.41 4.71 -0.11
C ASP A 59 -17.85 4.13 1.26
N GLY A 60 -17.25 4.65 2.35
CA GLY A 60 -17.55 4.21 3.72
C GLY A 60 -16.72 3.01 4.21
N GLU A 61 -15.85 2.46 3.37
CA GLU A 61 -14.93 1.37 3.73
C GLU A 61 -13.52 1.89 3.98
N ILE A 62 -12.81 1.25 4.93
CA ILE A 62 -11.41 1.59 5.21
C ILE A 62 -10.53 0.90 4.16
N VAL A 63 -9.93 1.71 3.29
CA VAL A 63 -9.04 1.24 2.21
C VAL A 63 -7.57 1.43 2.52
N GLY A 64 -7.24 2.02 3.66
CA GLY A 64 -5.86 2.25 4.05
C GLY A 64 -5.73 3.03 5.35
N GLU A 65 -4.49 3.38 5.67
CA GLU A 65 -4.12 4.05 6.90
C GLU A 65 -2.89 4.92 6.70
N LEU A 66 -2.90 6.11 7.28
CA LEU A 66 -1.76 7.01 7.40
C LEU A 66 -1.22 7.02 8.82
N TRP A 67 0.08 7.24 8.94
CA TRP A 67 0.80 7.39 10.21
C TRP A 67 1.24 8.83 10.48
N GLU A 68 0.92 9.74 9.57
CA GLU A 68 1.13 11.18 9.68
C GLU A 68 -0.14 11.91 9.23
N ASP A 69 -0.36 13.13 9.73
CA ASP A 69 -1.52 13.95 9.33
C ASP A 69 -1.22 14.61 7.97
N VAL A 70 -1.54 13.89 6.90
CA VAL A 70 -1.25 14.27 5.51
C VAL A 70 -2.50 14.11 4.66
N GLU A 71 -2.71 15.03 3.72
CA GLU A 71 -3.85 14.94 2.83
C GLU A 71 -3.63 13.89 1.73
N PRO A 72 -4.63 13.02 1.44
CA PRO A 72 -4.48 11.95 0.46
C PRO A 72 -4.02 12.43 -0.92
N ARG A 73 -4.39 13.65 -1.30
CA ARG A 73 -4.04 14.28 -2.59
C ARG A 73 -2.56 14.65 -2.72
N GLU A 74 -1.83 14.71 -1.62
CA GLU A 74 -0.41 15.01 -1.57
C GLU A 74 0.46 13.75 -1.56
N LEU A 75 -0.17 12.57 -1.62
CA LEU A 75 0.50 11.28 -1.53
C LEU A 75 0.84 10.73 -2.91
N GLU A 76 2.05 10.24 -3.04
CA GLU A 76 2.53 9.48 -4.19
C GLU A 76 2.39 7.97 -3.91
N VAL A 77 2.14 7.21 -4.97
CA VAL A 77 2.14 5.75 -4.91
C VAL A 77 3.57 5.21 -4.95
N GLY A 78 3.97 4.55 -3.88
CA GLY A 78 5.29 3.93 -3.72
C GLY A 78 5.34 2.46 -4.13
N ALA A 79 6.23 1.71 -3.49
CA ALA A 79 6.34 0.27 -3.73
C ALA A 79 5.09 -0.48 -3.25
N TYR A 80 4.84 -1.65 -3.81
CA TYR A 80 3.75 -2.54 -3.39
C TYR A 80 4.28 -3.89 -2.92
N TRP A 81 3.43 -4.58 -2.17
CA TRP A 81 3.62 -5.96 -1.78
C TRP A 81 2.32 -6.73 -2.02
N HIS A 82 2.36 -7.69 -2.93
CA HIS A 82 1.25 -8.62 -3.16
C HIS A 82 1.40 -9.86 -2.27
N GLY A 83 0.34 -10.23 -1.56
CA GLY A 83 0.34 -11.37 -0.67
C GLY A 83 -1.01 -12.09 -0.61
N LYS A 84 -1.08 -13.12 0.23
CA LYS A 84 -2.30 -13.94 0.41
C LYS A 84 -3.56 -13.14 0.80
N TRP A 85 -3.37 -11.96 1.37
CA TRP A 85 -4.43 -11.12 1.94
C TRP A 85 -4.65 -9.83 1.13
N GLY A 86 -4.31 -9.85 -0.17
CA GLY A 86 -4.41 -8.70 -1.06
C GLY A 86 -3.07 -8.01 -1.30
N THR A 87 -3.12 -6.84 -1.95
CA THR A 87 -1.96 -6.01 -2.27
C THR A 87 -1.89 -4.83 -1.32
N LYS A 88 -0.74 -4.63 -0.69
CA LYS A 88 -0.46 -3.43 0.10
C LYS A 88 0.42 -2.48 -0.69
N VAL A 89 0.02 -1.22 -0.77
CA VAL A 89 0.72 -0.19 -1.54
C VAL A 89 1.22 0.88 -0.58
N GLN A 90 2.48 1.29 -0.71
CA GLN A 90 3.05 2.36 0.09
C GLN A 90 2.51 3.72 -0.34
N LEU A 91 2.18 4.54 0.64
CA LEU A 91 1.85 5.95 0.44
C LEU A 91 3.06 6.79 0.82
N VAL A 92 3.55 7.59 -0.12
CA VAL A 92 4.82 8.31 0.01
C VAL A 92 4.57 9.81 -0.07
N LYS A 93 5.22 10.57 0.82
CA LYS A 93 5.28 12.03 0.75
C LYS A 93 6.71 12.48 0.99
N ASP A 94 7.22 13.36 0.11
CA ASP A 94 8.59 13.88 0.19
C ASP A 94 9.66 12.77 0.30
N GLY A 95 9.45 11.64 -0.40
CA GLY A 95 10.35 10.48 -0.36
C GLY A 95 10.28 9.63 0.92
N ARG A 96 9.32 9.89 1.83
CA ARG A 96 9.10 9.12 3.06
C ARG A 96 7.78 8.36 2.98
N VAL A 97 7.76 7.13 3.49
CA VAL A 97 6.53 6.34 3.60
C VAL A 97 5.73 6.85 4.79
N VAL A 98 4.53 7.35 4.52
CA VAL A 98 3.63 7.95 5.52
C VAL A 98 2.37 7.13 5.74
N GLY A 99 2.20 6.01 5.04
CA GLY A 99 1.07 5.12 5.22
C GLY A 99 1.04 3.95 4.25
N LEU A 100 -0.08 3.23 4.28
CA LEU A 100 -0.38 2.10 3.42
C LEU A 100 -1.80 2.18 2.87
N LEU A 101 -1.96 1.81 1.62
CA LEU A 101 -3.23 1.52 0.97
C LEU A 101 -3.36 0.00 0.79
N TRP A 102 -4.58 -0.52 0.89
CA TRP A 102 -4.90 -1.93 0.72
C TRP A 102 -5.82 -2.11 -0.49
N LEU A 103 -5.35 -2.88 -1.46
CA LEU A 103 -6.11 -3.30 -2.64
C LEU A 103 -6.49 -4.77 -2.46
N ALA A 104 -7.74 -5.12 -2.76
CA ALA A 104 -8.29 -6.47 -2.58
C ALA A 104 -8.22 -7.29 -3.88
#